data_AF-A0A533BC90-F1
#
_entry.id   AF-A0A533BC90-F1
#
_cell.length_a   1.000
_cell.length_b   1.000
_cell.length_c   1.000
_cell.angle_alpha   90.00
_cell.angle_beta   90.00
_cell.angle_gamma   90.00
#
_symmetry.space_group_name_H-M   'P 1'
#
loop_
_entity.id
_entity.type
_entity.pdbx_description
1 polymer ?
#
loop_
_entity_poly.entity_id
_entity_poly.type
_entity_poly.pdbx_seq_one_letter_code
_entity_poly.pdbx_strand_id
1 'polypeptide(L)'
;MPQHRHQEFLKFLKTIDRRTPKHLDLHCIADNYATHKKQAVKDWLAQHPRFHIHFIPTSSSWLNLVERWFGKITTARIRRGVFTSVPELERAIYDYIEHHNVNPKPFVWTKSANDIILKVNRGRAALNMPPLTRRD
;
A
#
# COMPACT_ATOMS: atom_id res chain seq x y z
N MET A 1 -4.26 13.79 -8.74
CA MET A 1 -5.73 13.87 -8.63
C MET A 1 -6.07 14.63 -7.35
N PRO A 2 -6.93 15.67 -7.36
CA PRO A 2 -6.90 16.70 -6.31
C PRO A 2 -7.56 16.32 -4.98
N GLN A 3 -8.21 15.15 -4.86
CA GLN A 3 -8.92 14.78 -3.63
C GLN A 3 -8.85 13.29 -3.31
N HIS A 4 -8.60 12.97 -2.04
CA HIS A 4 -8.54 11.62 -1.49
C HIS A 4 -9.94 11.09 -1.21
N ARG A 5 -10.74 10.86 -2.26
CA ARG A 5 -12.12 10.34 -2.15
C ARG A 5 -12.24 8.92 -2.69
N HIS A 6 -13.32 8.26 -2.31
CA HIS A 6 -13.65 6.92 -2.79
C HIS A 6 -13.83 6.85 -4.32
N GLN A 7 -14.25 7.93 -4.99
CA GLN A 7 -14.34 7.92 -6.47
C GLN A 7 -12.96 7.77 -7.11
N GLU A 8 -11.94 8.45 -6.58
CA GLU A 8 -10.58 8.36 -7.13
C GLU A 8 -9.95 7.00 -6.83
N PHE A 9 -10.23 6.45 -5.64
CA PHE A 9 -9.84 5.08 -5.32
C PHE A 9 -10.46 4.06 -6.28
N LEU A 10 -11.76 4.17 -6.59
CA LEU A 10 -12.41 3.33 -7.59
C LEU A 10 -11.82 3.49 -8.99
N LYS A 11 -11.51 4.72 -9.42
CA LYS A 11 -10.83 4.96 -10.70
C LYS A 11 -9.46 4.28 -10.74
N PHE A 12 -8.74 4.29 -9.62
CA PHE A 12 -7.46 3.62 -9.50
C PHE A 12 -7.61 2.08 -9.58
N LEU A 13 -8.55 1.48 -8.85
CA LEU A 13 -8.83 0.04 -8.93
C LEU A 13 -9.22 -0.39 -10.35
N LYS A 14 -10.07 0.39 -11.04
CA LYS A 14 -10.43 0.15 -12.44
C LYS A 14 -9.24 0.24 -13.39
N THR A 15 -8.28 1.11 -13.09
CA THR A 15 -7.04 1.24 -13.87
C THR A 15 -6.15 0.00 -13.69
N ILE A 16 -6.01 -0.47 -12.44
CA ILE A 16 -5.31 -1.73 -12.14
C ILE A 16 -6.00 -2.87 -12.88
N ASP A 17 -7.33 -2.98 -12.77
CA ASP A 17 -8.09 -4.06 -13.40
C ASP A 17 -7.90 -4.11 -14.93
N ARG A 18 -7.77 -2.95 -15.58
CA ARG A 18 -7.53 -2.87 -17.02
C ARG A 18 -6.08 -3.23 -17.41
N ARG A 19 -5.11 -2.90 -16.55
CA ARG A 19 -3.68 -3.02 -16.85
C ARG A 19 -3.07 -4.36 -16.40
N THR A 20 -3.77 -5.15 -15.62
CA THR A 20 -3.31 -6.47 -15.17
C THR A 20 -3.99 -7.59 -15.96
N PRO A 21 -3.26 -8.67 -16.31
CA PRO A 21 -3.85 -9.85 -16.94
C PRO A 21 -5.06 -10.37 -16.16
N LYS A 22 -6.15 -10.74 -16.87
CA LYS A 22 -7.44 -11.07 -16.26
C LYS A 22 -7.44 -12.36 -15.43
N HIS A 23 -6.53 -13.29 -15.72
CA HIS A 23 -6.42 -14.58 -15.05
C HIS A 23 -5.66 -14.51 -13.71
N LEU A 24 -5.10 -13.36 -13.34
CA LEU A 24 -4.36 -13.20 -12.09
C LEU A 24 -5.27 -12.68 -10.98
N ASP A 25 -5.08 -13.26 -9.80
CA ASP A 25 -5.57 -12.71 -8.54
C ASP A 25 -4.70 -11.53 -8.11
N LEU A 26 -5.36 -10.50 -7.58
CA LEU A 26 -4.78 -9.23 -7.20
C LEU A 26 -4.91 -9.04 -5.70
N HIS A 27 -3.80 -9.27 -5.00
CA HIS A 27 -3.70 -9.01 -3.57
C HIS A 27 -3.23 -7.58 -3.33
N CYS A 28 -4.15 -6.68 -2.99
CA CYS A 28 -3.83 -5.29 -2.69
C CYS A 28 -3.71 -5.10 -1.18
N ILE A 29 -2.56 -4.61 -0.73
CA ILE A 29 -2.37 -4.25 0.68
C ILE A 29 -2.58 -2.74 0.80
N ALA A 30 -3.53 -2.34 1.64
CA ALA A 30 -3.94 -0.95 1.80
C ALA A 30 -3.95 -0.55 3.28
N ASP A 31 -3.78 0.75 3.54
CA ASP A 31 -4.02 1.31 4.87
C ASP A 31 -5.52 1.31 5.22
N ASN A 32 -5.80 1.52 6.50
CA ASN A 32 -7.14 1.46 7.06
C ASN A 32 -7.99 2.73 6.77
N TYR A 33 -7.67 3.48 5.70
CA TYR A 33 -8.31 4.74 5.41
C TYR A 33 -9.79 4.58 5.03
N ALA A 34 -10.63 5.49 5.54
CA ALA A 34 -12.09 5.34 5.48
C ALA A 34 -12.66 5.31 4.06
N THR A 35 -11.96 5.90 3.08
CA THR A 35 -12.40 5.89 1.69
C THR A 35 -12.41 4.49 1.08
N HIS A 36 -11.50 3.61 1.52
CA HIS A 36 -11.41 2.23 1.04
C HIS A 36 -12.60 1.37 1.49
N LYS A 37 -13.38 1.85 2.48
CA LYS A 37 -14.48 1.12 3.10
C LYS A 37 -15.86 1.68 2.76
N LYS A 38 -15.96 2.66 1.85
CA LYS A 38 -17.25 3.18 1.40
C LYS A 38 -18.05 2.09 0.68
N GLN A 39 -19.38 2.16 0.78
CA GLN A 39 -20.26 1.12 0.23
C GLN A 39 -20.01 0.89 -1.27
N ALA A 40 -19.88 1.96 -2.05
CA ALA A 40 -19.55 1.87 -3.47
C ALA A 40 -18.24 1.10 -3.77
N VAL A 41 -17.25 1.15 -2.87
CA VAL A 41 -16.01 0.37 -2.99
C VAL A 41 -16.27 -1.10 -2.69
N LYS A 42 -17.02 -1.38 -1.62
CA LYS A 42 -17.41 -2.75 -1.25
C LYS A 42 -18.22 -3.42 -2.35
N ASP A 43 -19.21 -2.72 -2.91
CA ASP A 43 -20.07 -3.22 -3.98
C ASP A 43 -19.26 -3.53 -5.24
N TRP A 44 -18.30 -2.66 -5.59
CA TRP A 44 -17.41 -2.89 -6.71
C TRP A 44 -16.53 -4.12 -6.47
N LEU A 45 -15.92 -4.25 -5.29
CA LEU A 45 -15.09 -5.41 -4.95
C LEU A 45 -15.89 -6.73 -4.96
N ALA A 46 -17.15 -6.71 -4.51
CA ALA A 46 -18.03 -7.88 -4.58
C ALA A 46 -18.28 -8.36 -6.03
N GLN A 47 -18.27 -7.44 -7.00
CA GLN A 47 -18.39 -7.76 -8.43
C GLN A 47 -17.04 -8.16 -9.07
N HIS A 48 -15.92 -8.00 -8.36
CA HIS A 48 -14.57 -8.27 -8.86
C HIS A 48 -13.82 -9.22 -7.93
N PRO A 49 -14.20 -10.51 -7.87
CA PRO A 49 -13.71 -11.47 -6.87
C PRO A 49 -12.19 -11.71 -6.91
N ARG A 50 -11.54 -11.40 -8.05
CA ARG A 50 -10.07 -11.46 -8.19
C ARG A 50 -9.33 -10.40 -7.38
N PHE A 51 -10.02 -9.40 -6.82
CA PHE A 51 -9.41 -8.39 -5.96
C PHE A 51 -9.53 -8.78 -4.48
N HIS A 52 -8.40 -9.11 -3.86
CA HIS A 52 -8.30 -9.37 -2.43
C HIS A 52 -7.66 -8.16 -1.73
N ILE A 53 -8.47 -7.35 -1.06
CA ILE A 53 -7.98 -6.20 -0.30
C ILE A 53 -7.62 -6.61 1.12
N HIS A 54 -6.36 -6.43 1.49
CA HIS A 54 -5.81 -6.70 2.82
C HIS A 54 -5.52 -5.37 3.52
N PHE A 55 -6.28 -5.07 4.58
CA PHE A 55 -6.06 -3.85 5.36
C PHE A 55 -5.00 -4.09 6.44
N ILE A 56 -3.96 -3.26 6.46
CA ILE A 56 -3.01 -3.27 7.58
C ILE A 56 -3.71 -2.81 8.88
N PRO A 57 -3.33 -3.36 10.05
CA PRO A 57 -3.91 -2.93 11.32
C PRO A 57 -3.65 -1.44 11.60
N THR A 58 -4.53 -0.84 12.39
CA THR A 58 -4.33 0.52 12.90
C THR A 58 -2.98 0.64 13.60
N SER A 59 -2.32 1.79 13.42
CA SER A 59 -0.99 2.07 13.98
C SER A 59 0.13 1.12 13.51
N SER A 60 -0.04 0.46 12.36
CA SER A 60 0.95 -0.47 11.79
C SER A 60 1.54 0.01 10.46
N SER A 61 1.85 1.30 10.35
CA SER A 61 2.45 1.90 9.13
C SER A 61 3.75 1.22 8.71
N TRP A 62 4.49 0.61 9.63
CA TRP A 62 5.70 -0.18 9.35
C TRP A 62 5.47 -1.38 8.41
N LEU A 63 4.23 -1.86 8.28
CA LEU A 63 3.81 -2.89 7.31
C LEU A 63 3.56 -2.31 5.91
N ASN A 64 3.35 -1.00 5.79
CA ASN A 64 3.02 -0.34 4.54
C ASN A 64 4.28 -0.16 3.66
N LEU A 65 4.52 -1.10 2.75
CA LEU A 65 5.73 -1.07 1.91
C LEU A 65 5.76 0.13 0.94
N VAL A 66 4.62 0.70 0.55
CA VAL A 66 4.60 1.88 -0.32
C VAL A 66 5.25 3.08 0.37
N GLU A 67 5.11 3.21 1.69
CA GLU A 67 5.78 4.27 2.46
C GLU A 67 7.30 4.11 2.45
N ARG A 68 7.81 2.87 2.38
CA ARG A 68 9.25 2.62 2.20
C ARG A 68 9.71 3.08 0.81
N TRP A 69 8.88 2.89 -0.22
CA TRP A 69 9.18 3.41 -1.55
C TRP A 69 9.17 4.95 -1.57
N PHE A 70 8.20 5.59 -0.91
CA PHE A 70 8.19 7.05 -0.73
C PHE A 70 9.43 7.56 -0.01
N GLY A 71 9.90 6.84 1.03
CA GLY A 71 11.17 7.14 1.69
C GLY A 71 12.37 7.06 0.74
N LYS A 72 12.42 6.05 -0.14
CA LYS A 72 13.51 5.90 -1.14
C LYS A 72 13.56 7.07 -2.11
N ILE A 73 12.45 7.39 -2.79
CA ILE A 73 12.42 8.53 -3.74
C ILE A 73 12.72 9.86 -3.03
N THR A 74 12.25 10.01 -1.78
CA THR A 74 12.53 11.21 -0.98
C THR A 74 14.02 11.41 -0.77
N THR A 75 14.74 10.38 -0.34
CA THR A 75 16.19 10.46 -0.07
C THR A 75 17.04 10.47 -1.34
N ALA A 76 16.63 9.73 -2.37
CA ALA A 76 17.42 9.55 -3.59
C ALA A 76 17.25 10.70 -4.59
N ARG A 77 16.05 11.27 -4.70
CA ARG A 77 15.73 12.27 -5.74
C ARG A 77 15.27 13.60 -5.15
N ILE A 78 14.30 13.58 -4.24
CA ILE A 78 13.63 14.83 -3.80
C ILE A 78 14.55 15.70 -2.94
N ARG A 79 15.15 15.15 -1.88
CA ARG A 79 16.02 15.92 -0.96
C ARG A 79 17.37 16.32 -1.56
N ARG A 80 17.77 15.70 -2.67
CA ARG A 80 19.02 15.99 -3.38
C ARG A 80 18.83 16.95 -4.56
N GLY A 81 17.58 17.22 -4.95
CA GLY A 81 17.24 18.14 -6.01
C GLY A 81 16.98 19.54 -5.49
N VAL A 82 17.24 20.53 -6.34
CA VAL A 82 16.73 21.89 -6.19
C VAL A 82 15.71 22.06 -7.32
N PHE A 83 14.49 22.44 -6.97
CA PHE A 83 13.40 22.59 -7.93
C PHE A 83 12.87 24.02 -7.84
N THR A 84 12.78 24.67 -9.00
CA THR A 84 12.32 26.06 -9.13
C THR A 84 10.81 26.15 -9.37
N SER A 85 10.16 25.02 -9.65
CA SER A 85 8.71 24.96 -9.88
C SER A 85 8.13 23.57 -9.58
N VAL A 86 6.80 23.52 -9.37
CA VAL A 86 6.08 22.24 -9.18
C VAL A 86 6.20 21.31 -10.40
N PRO A 87 6.04 21.78 -11.67
CA PRO A 87 6.23 20.91 -12.83
C PRO A 87 7.62 20.30 -12.94
N GLU A 88 8.66 21.00 -12.47
CA GLU A 88 10.02 20.48 -12.44
C GLU A 88 10.15 19.33 -11.43
N LEU A 89 9.57 19.49 -10.24
CA LEU A 89 9.50 18.42 -9.23
C LEU A 89 8.70 17.21 -9.75
N GLU A 90 7.55 17.43 -10.39
CA GLU A 90 6.75 16.36 -10.98
C GLU A 90 7.54 15.57 -12.03
N ARG A 91 8.22 16.27 -12.96
CA ARG A 91 9.08 15.63 -13.95
C ARG A 91 10.17 14.79 -13.30
N ALA A 92 10.84 15.33 -12.29
CA ALA A 92 11.87 14.61 -11.55
C ALA A 92 11.35 13.36 -10.84
N ILE A 93 10.09 13.35 -10.39
CA ILE A 93 9.41 12.19 -9.82
C ILE A 93 9.09 11.16 -10.92
N TYR A 94 8.53 11.58 -12.05
CA TYR A 94 8.23 10.69 -13.17
C TYR A 94 9.49 10.03 -13.73
N ASP A 95 10.56 10.81 -13.95
CA ASP A 95 11.86 10.29 -14.38
C ASP A 95 12.35 9.21 -13.42
N TYR A 96 12.28 9.46 -12.11
CA TYR A 96 12.70 8.48 -11.10
C TYR A 96 11.86 7.20 -11.16
N ILE A 97 10.54 7.32 -11.34
CA ILE A 97 9.63 6.18 -11.49
C ILE A 97 9.99 5.35 -12.74
N GLU A 98 10.19 6.00 -13.87
CA GLU A 98 10.56 5.34 -15.13
C GLU A 98 11.88 4.57 -14.98
N HIS A 99 12.92 5.23 -14.46
CA HIS A 99 14.21 4.59 -14.21
C HIS A 99 14.11 3.43 -13.21
N HIS A 100 13.29 3.58 -12.16
CA HIS A 100 13.05 2.51 -11.18
C HIS A 100 12.36 1.30 -11.81
N ASN A 101 11.42 1.54 -12.73
CA ASN A 101 10.64 0.49 -13.39
C ASN A 101 11.41 -0.28 -14.46
N VAL A 102 12.57 0.19 -14.92
CA VAL A 102 13.46 -0.57 -15.82
C VAL A 102 14.01 -1.82 -15.13
N ASN A 103 14.29 -1.74 -13.82
CA ASN A 103 14.75 -2.87 -13.02
C ASN A 103 14.12 -2.81 -11.62
N PRO A 104 12.81 -3.13 -11.52
CA PRO A 104 12.08 -2.97 -10.28
C PRO A 104 12.54 -4.04 -9.29
N LYS A 105 12.92 -3.60 -8.09
CA LYS A 105 13.27 -4.51 -6.99
C LYS A 105 12.08 -4.62 -6.03
N PRO A 106 11.45 -5.79 -5.91
CA PRO A 106 10.35 -5.98 -4.96
C PRO A 106 10.78 -5.62 -3.54
N PHE A 107 9.88 -4.97 -2.80
CA PHE A 107 10.05 -4.80 -1.37
C PHE A 107 9.59 -6.09 -0.67
N VAL A 108 10.42 -6.58 0.25
CA VAL A 108 10.18 -7.84 0.94
C VAL A 108 10.00 -7.57 2.43
N TRP A 109 8.92 -8.09 3.03
CA TRP A 109 8.81 -8.13 4.48
C TRP A 109 9.85 -9.11 5.03
N THR A 110 10.70 -8.62 5.94
CA THR A 110 11.80 -9.41 6.50
C THR A 110 11.40 -10.23 7.72
N LYS A 111 10.19 -10.01 8.26
CA LYS A 111 9.66 -10.73 9.42
C LYS A 111 8.51 -11.61 8.98
N SER A 112 8.52 -12.86 9.44
CA SER A 112 7.43 -13.78 9.17
C SER A 112 6.18 -13.36 9.96
N ALA A 113 5.01 -13.79 9.48
CA ALA A 113 3.76 -13.59 10.22
C ALA A 113 3.84 -14.18 11.64
N ASN A 114 4.47 -15.35 11.78
CA ASN A 114 4.66 -16.00 13.08
C ASN A 114 5.52 -15.15 14.03
N ASP A 115 6.63 -14.60 13.55
CA ASP A 115 7.49 -13.72 14.36
C ASP A 115 6.74 -12.47 14.84
N ILE A 116 5.92 -11.90 13.96
CA ILE A 116 5.11 -10.73 14.27
C ILE A 116 4.06 -11.10 15.32
N ILE A 117 3.31 -12.18 15.12
CA ILE A 117 2.28 -12.65 16.06
C ILE A 117 2.89 -12.94 17.43
N LEU A 118 4.04 -13.60 17.48
CA LEU A 118 4.76 -13.88 18.74
C LEU A 118 5.12 -12.58 19.47
N LYS A 119 5.67 -11.58 18.76
CA LYS A 119 5.99 -10.28 19.37
C LYS A 119 4.76 -9.55 19.86
N VAL A 120 3.69 -9.52 19.05
CA VAL A 120 2.43 -8.87 19.43
C VAL A 120 1.83 -9.55 20.66
N ASN A 121 1.84 -10.89 20.73
CA ASN A 121 1.32 -11.64 21.87
C ASN A 121 2.08 -11.36 23.16
N ARG A 122 3.41 -11.13 23.11
CA ARG A 122 4.16 -10.66 24.30
C ARG A 122 3.66 -9.32 24.82
N GLY A 123 3.40 -8.37 23.93
CA GLY A 123 2.83 -7.07 24.29
C GLY A 123 1.40 -7.19 24.84
N ARG A 124 0.57 -8.05 24.22
CA ARG A 124 -0.80 -8.32 24.68
C ARG A 124 -0.84 -8.96 26.05
N ALA A 125 0.07 -9.89 26.35
CA ALA A 125 0.19 -10.48 27.68
C ALA A 125 0.52 -9.43 28.75
N ALA A 126 1.44 -8.50 28.46
CA ALA A 126 1.74 -7.38 29.36
C ALA A 126 0.54 -6.44 29.59
N LEU A 127 -0.44 -6.44 28.68
CA LEU A 127 -1.68 -5.66 28.75
C LEU A 127 -2.90 -6.49 29.19
N ASN A 128 -2.71 -7.74 29.65
CA ASN A 128 -3.78 -8.69 30.01
C ASN A 128 -4.84 -8.89 28.90
N MET A 129 -4.41 -8.89 27.64
CA MET A 129 -5.27 -9.13 26.47
C MET A 129 -5.12 -10.58 25.95
N PRO A 130 -6.20 -11.18 25.40
CA PRO A 130 -6.14 -12.54 24.86
C PRO A 130 -5.18 -12.64 23.67
N PRO A 131 -4.48 -13.77 23.44
CA PRO A 131 -3.52 -13.89 22.36
C PRO A 131 -4.19 -13.82 20.97
N LEU A 132 -3.46 -13.31 19.99
CA LEU A 132 -3.80 -13.43 18.58
C LEU A 132 -3.37 -14.80 18.07
N THR A 133 -4.28 -15.47 17.36
CA THR A 133 -3.99 -16.67 16.58
C THR A 133 -3.95 -16.32 15.10
N ARG A 134 -3.09 -17.03 14.36
CA ARG A 134 -3.11 -16.95 12.89
C ARG A 134 -4.45 -17.51 12.42
N ARG A 135 -5.11 -16.81 11.49
CA ARG A 135 -6.21 -17.38 10.71
C ARG A 135 -5.62 -17.89 9.41
N ASP A 136 -6.01 -19.10 9.06
CA ASP A 136 -5.50 -19.86 7.92
C ASP A 136 -6.02 -19.28 6.60
#